data_AF-A0A7W0GEW6-F1
#
_entry.id   AF-A0A7W0GEW6-F1
#
_cell.length_a   1.000
_cell.length_b   1.000
_cell.length_c   1.000
_cell.angle_alpha   90.00
_cell.angle_beta   90.00
_cell.angle_gamma   90.00
#
_symmetry.space_group_name_H-M   'P 1'
#
loop_
_entity.id
_entity.type
_entity.pdbx_description
1 polymer ?
#
loop_
_entity_poly.entity_id
_entity_poly.type
_entity_poly.pdbx_seq_one_letter_code
_entity_poly.pdbx_strand_id
1 'polypeptide(L)'
;MPGWPRGSRCTPGSVSTRSWARERRRTRLRGGVGVTSLLLHMTTRAMYAEAQRTGRYRVASLAAEGFIHLSTAEQVHLPANALFRGRRDIVLLCIDPDRLGAAVLWEPVDPADPQSMRFPHLYGELDIAAVVAVVDYLPAADGSFAPPVIQDLPGQPGGTM
;
A
#
# COMPACT_ATOMS: atom_id res chain seq x y z
N MET A 1 -14.83 22.69 -47.40
CA MET A 1 -13.62 23.48 -47.07
C MET A 1 -13.99 24.95 -47.23
N PRO A 2 -13.69 25.91 -46.34
CA PRO A 2 -13.25 25.94 -44.92
C PRO A 2 -14.40 26.56 -44.06
N GLY A 3 -14.33 27.03 -42.81
CA GLY A 3 -13.30 27.20 -41.79
C GLY A 3 -13.99 27.67 -40.49
N TRP A 4 -13.62 27.08 -39.35
CA TRP A 4 -14.12 27.43 -38.02
C TRP A 4 -13.29 28.59 -37.43
N PRO A 5 -13.89 29.56 -36.73
CA PRO A 5 -13.16 30.72 -36.22
C PRO A 5 -12.26 30.38 -35.03
N ARG A 6 -11.09 31.03 -35.00
CA ARG A 6 -10.13 31.04 -33.90
C ARG A 6 -10.63 31.95 -32.78
N GLY A 7 -10.39 31.51 -31.55
CA GLY A 7 -10.03 32.40 -30.45
C GLY A 7 -11.00 32.41 -29.28
N SER A 8 -10.64 31.72 -28.21
CA SER A 8 -10.68 32.27 -26.85
C SER A 8 -9.69 31.51 -25.98
N ARG A 9 -8.62 32.23 -25.60
CA ARG A 9 -7.77 31.90 -24.46
C ARG A 9 -8.65 31.93 -23.22
N CYS A 10 -8.76 30.80 -22.53
CA CYS A 10 -9.26 30.75 -21.17
C CYS A 10 -8.12 30.27 -20.26
N THR A 11 -7.95 31.03 -19.20
CA THR A 11 -6.96 30.95 -18.13
C THR A 11 -6.90 29.57 -17.44
N PRO A 12 -5.75 29.16 -16.88
CA PRO A 12 -5.69 27.98 -16.03
C PRO A 12 -6.47 28.23 -14.74
N GLY A 13 -7.56 27.50 -14.56
CA GLY A 13 -8.28 27.43 -13.30
C GLY A 13 -7.41 26.77 -12.25
N SER A 14 -7.07 27.54 -11.22
CA SER A 14 -6.42 27.09 -9.99
C SER A 14 -7.28 25.99 -9.34
N VAL A 15 -6.86 24.73 -9.47
CA VAL A 15 -7.43 23.63 -8.67
C VAL A 15 -6.91 23.80 -7.25
N SER A 16 -7.80 24.29 -6.38
CA SER A 16 -7.62 24.41 -4.94
C SER A 16 -7.21 23.06 -4.34
N THR A 17 -5.92 22.89 -4.04
CA THR A 17 -5.43 21.86 -3.13
C THR A 17 -5.95 22.19 -1.73
N ARG A 18 -7.09 21.63 -1.35
CA ARG A 18 -7.52 21.66 0.05
C ARG A 18 -6.52 20.84 0.85
N SER A 19 -5.65 21.58 1.53
CA SER A 19 -4.70 21.12 2.53
C SER A 19 -5.44 20.38 3.64
N TRP A 20 -5.36 19.05 3.64
CA TRP A 20 -5.74 18.23 4.79
C TRP A 20 -4.50 18.05 5.68
N ALA A 21 -4.06 19.16 6.27
CA ALA A 21 -3.07 19.16 7.35
C ALA A 21 -3.74 19.79 8.58
N ARG A 22 -3.74 19.03 9.70
CA ARG A 22 -4.40 19.24 11.01
C ARG A 22 -5.78 18.58 11.04
N GLU A 23 -6.02 17.57 11.86
CA GLU A 23 -5.92 17.62 13.32
C GLU A 23 -5.43 16.27 13.89
N ARG A 24 -4.51 16.35 14.85
CA ARG A 24 -3.89 15.18 15.49
C ARG A 24 -4.82 14.68 16.60
N ARG A 25 -5.51 13.55 16.38
CA ARG A 25 -6.00 12.74 17.49
C ARG A 25 -5.05 11.58 17.74
N ARG A 26 -4.13 11.81 18.69
CA ARG A 26 -3.36 10.77 19.38
C ARG A 26 -4.33 9.92 20.19
N THR A 27 -4.69 8.75 19.69
CA THR A 27 -5.22 7.70 20.57
C THR A 27 -4.01 7.11 21.31
N ARG A 28 -3.70 7.65 22.51
CA ARG A 28 -2.82 6.96 23.45
C ARG A 28 -3.59 5.76 23.99
N LEU A 29 -3.27 4.56 23.51
CA LEU A 29 -3.50 3.37 24.31
C LEU A 29 -2.29 3.19 25.23
N ARG A 30 -2.51 3.35 26.54
CA ARG A 30 -1.56 2.93 27.58
C ARG A 30 -1.76 1.43 27.80
N GLY A 31 -0.68 0.65 27.70
CA GLY A 31 -0.57 -0.69 28.29
C GLY A 31 -0.47 -1.83 27.29
N GLY A 32 0.65 -2.55 27.32
CA GLY A 32 0.91 -3.79 26.56
C GLY A 32 1.86 -3.56 25.38
N VAL A 33 2.86 -4.42 25.21
CA VAL A 33 3.69 -4.48 24.00
C VAL A 33 2.76 -4.87 22.86
N GLY A 34 2.24 -3.90 22.12
CA GLY A 34 1.25 -4.11 21.08
C GLY A 34 1.91 -4.79 19.89
N VAL A 35 1.45 -6.00 19.56
CA VAL A 35 1.76 -6.64 18.27
C VAL A 35 0.99 -5.89 17.19
N THR A 36 1.55 -4.82 16.64
CA THR A 36 0.91 -4.12 15.52
C THR A 36 0.99 -5.04 14.30
N SER A 37 -0.16 -5.52 13.82
CA SER A 37 -0.22 -6.43 12.66
C SER A 37 0.37 -5.76 11.43
N LEU A 38 1.27 -6.47 10.76
CA LEU A 38 1.94 -5.98 9.55
C LEU A 38 0.95 -5.75 8.41
N LEU A 39 1.20 -4.70 7.63
CA LEU A 39 0.55 -4.47 6.35
C LEU A 39 1.46 -4.93 5.22
N LEU A 40 0.87 -5.39 4.12
CA LEU A 40 1.58 -5.95 2.99
C LEU A 40 1.35 -5.13 1.74
N HIS A 41 2.41 -4.91 0.96
CA HIS A 41 2.32 -4.37 -0.39
C HIS A 41 2.97 -5.34 -1.39
N MET A 42 2.27 -5.67 -2.47
CA MET A 42 2.85 -6.43 -3.58
C MET A 42 3.56 -5.49 -4.56
N THR A 43 4.79 -5.83 -4.90
CA THR A 43 5.53 -5.14 -5.97
C THR A 43 6.48 -6.10 -6.66
N THR A 44 7.21 -5.63 -7.67
CA THR A 44 8.31 -6.42 -8.25
C THR A 44 9.59 -6.20 -7.47
N ARG A 45 10.45 -7.22 -7.44
CA ARG A 45 11.79 -7.10 -6.83
C ARG A 45 12.61 -5.95 -7.43
N ALA A 46 12.48 -5.70 -8.74
CA ALA A 46 13.17 -4.62 -9.44
C ALA A 46 12.68 -3.23 -8.98
N MET A 47 11.37 -3.04 -8.85
CA MET A 47 10.80 -1.78 -8.35
C MET A 47 11.20 -1.50 -6.90
N TYR A 48 11.20 -2.53 -6.05
CA TYR A 48 11.66 -2.37 -4.68
C TYR A 48 13.16 -2.01 -4.61
N ALA A 49 14.00 -2.67 -5.40
CA ALA A 49 15.43 -2.37 -5.46
C ALA A 49 15.71 -0.93 -5.92
N GLU A 50 14.91 -0.37 -6.83
CA GLU A 50 14.98 1.04 -7.21
C GLU A 50 14.58 1.97 -6.06
N ALA A 51 13.47 1.68 -5.40
CA ALA A 51 13.01 2.49 -4.27
C ALA A 51 13.99 2.48 -3.10
N GLN A 52 14.73 1.39 -2.89
CA GLN A 52 15.82 1.34 -1.91
C GLN A 52 16.93 2.38 -2.18
N ARG A 53 17.17 2.77 -3.45
CA ARG A 53 18.19 3.78 -3.79
C ARG A 53 17.75 5.20 -3.43
N THR A 54 16.45 5.46 -3.50
CA THR A 54 15.86 6.79 -3.27
C THR A 54 15.29 6.95 -1.86
N GLY A 55 15.11 5.85 -1.12
CA GLY A 55 14.48 5.81 0.21
C GLY A 55 12.96 5.98 0.18
N ARG A 56 12.36 6.14 -1.00
CA ARG A 56 10.91 6.34 -1.17
C ARG A 56 10.38 5.41 -2.25
N TYR A 57 9.33 4.67 -1.92
CA TYR A 57 8.61 3.85 -2.88
C TYR A 57 7.39 4.60 -3.42
N ARG A 58 7.31 4.66 -4.75
CA ARG A 58 6.20 5.22 -5.53
C ARG A 58 5.69 4.15 -6.49
N VAL A 59 4.38 4.10 -6.66
CA VAL A 59 3.71 3.20 -7.62
C VAL A 59 2.67 4.00 -8.40
N ALA A 60 2.28 3.49 -9.57
CA ALA A 60 1.34 4.16 -10.47
C ALA A 60 0.00 4.51 -9.78
N SER A 61 -0.51 3.66 -8.87
CA SER A 61 -1.76 3.93 -8.15
C SER A 61 -1.69 5.21 -7.31
N LEU A 62 -0.51 5.56 -6.76
CA LEU A 62 -0.38 6.80 -6.00
C LEU A 62 -0.61 8.04 -6.88
N ALA A 63 -0.19 7.98 -8.16
CA ALA A 63 -0.41 9.07 -9.11
C ALA A 63 -1.82 9.05 -9.73
N ALA A 64 -2.38 7.86 -9.96
CA ALA A 64 -3.67 7.69 -10.63
C ALA A 64 -4.88 7.80 -9.68
N GLU A 65 -4.75 7.27 -8.46
CA GLU A 65 -5.84 7.08 -7.49
C GLU A 65 -5.60 7.87 -6.19
N GLY A 66 -4.35 8.25 -5.91
CA GLY A 66 -3.99 9.04 -4.73
C GLY A 66 -3.53 8.23 -3.52
N PHE A 67 -3.45 6.89 -3.64
CA PHE A 67 -3.00 6.01 -2.57
C PHE A 67 -2.24 4.77 -3.07
N ILE A 68 -1.54 4.11 -2.15
CA ILE A 68 -0.90 2.80 -2.35
C ILE A 68 -1.79 1.73 -1.74
N HIS A 69 -2.15 0.73 -2.54
CA HIS A 69 -2.90 -0.43 -2.08
C HIS A 69 -2.05 -1.29 -1.14
N LEU A 70 -2.57 -1.54 0.06
CA LEU A 70 -2.03 -2.48 1.02
C LEU A 70 -3.00 -3.64 1.23
N SER A 71 -2.58 -4.67 1.95
CA SER A 71 -3.39 -5.82 2.32
C SER A 71 -2.91 -6.38 3.66
N THR A 72 -3.76 -7.12 4.38
CA THR A 72 -3.26 -8.02 5.43
C THR A 72 -2.73 -9.33 4.82
N ALA A 73 -2.11 -10.19 5.64
CA ALA A 73 -1.70 -11.53 5.24
C ALA A 73 -2.88 -12.39 4.78
N GLU A 74 -4.04 -12.24 5.43
CA GLU A 74 -5.27 -12.96 5.08
C GLU A 74 -5.87 -12.45 3.77
N GLN A 75 -5.54 -11.23 3.34
CA GLN A 75 -6.16 -10.58 2.18
C GLN A 75 -5.30 -10.65 0.92
N VAL A 76 -3.97 -10.56 1.04
CA VAL A 76 -3.08 -10.25 -0.09
C VAL A 76 -3.15 -11.24 -1.26
N HIS A 77 -3.50 -12.49 -0.99
CA HIS A 77 -3.69 -13.51 -2.01
C HIS A 77 -4.86 -13.22 -2.97
N LEU A 78 -5.87 -12.46 -2.53
CA LEU A 78 -7.04 -12.11 -3.35
C LEU A 78 -6.64 -11.23 -4.54
N PRO A 79 -6.04 -10.02 -4.36
CA PRO A 79 -5.54 -9.23 -5.47
C PRO A 79 -4.38 -9.92 -6.22
N ALA A 80 -3.58 -10.76 -5.55
CA ALA A 80 -2.51 -11.52 -6.21
C ALA A 80 -3.07 -12.44 -7.30
N ASN A 81 -4.11 -13.20 -6.96
CA ASN A 81 -4.79 -14.10 -7.89
C ASN A 81 -5.55 -13.35 -8.99
N ALA A 82 -6.11 -12.17 -8.70
CA ALA A 82 -6.85 -11.37 -9.67
C ALA A 82 -5.93 -10.68 -10.69
N LEU A 83 -4.77 -10.18 -10.27
CA LEU A 83 -3.94 -9.27 -11.08
C LEU A 83 -2.60 -9.86 -11.52
N PHE A 84 -2.06 -10.84 -10.79
CA PHE A 84 -0.67 -11.29 -10.94
C PHE A 84 -0.53 -12.80 -11.13
N ARG A 85 -1.62 -13.54 -11.39
CA ARG A 85 -1.63 -15.00 -11.51
C ARG A 85 -0.47 -15.51 -12.38
N GLY A 86 0.29 -16.48 -11.85
CA GLY A 86 1.43 -17.10 -12.54
C GLY A 86 2.72 -16.27 -12.61
N ARG A 87 2.73 -15.00 -12.19
CA ARG A 87 3.96 -14.20 -12.12
C ARG A 87 4.87 -14.68 -11.00
N ARG A 88 6.18 -14.64 -11.23
CA ARG A 88 7.20 -15.16 -10.30
C ARG A 88 8.17 -14.11 -9.78
N ASP A 89 7.99 -12.86 -10.19
CA ASP A 89 8.84 -11.73 -9.82
C ASP A 89 8.19 -10.80 -8.78
N ILE A 90 7.11 -11.28 -8.15
CA ILE A 90 6.38 -10.58 -7.11
C ILE A 90 7.04 -10.80 -5.75
N VAL A 91 7.18 -9.72 -4.98
CA VAL A 91 7.60 -9.72 -3.59
C VAL A 91 6.54 -9.04 -2.71
N LEU A 92 6.47 -9.46 -1.45
CA LEU A 92 5.69 -8.78 -0.41
C LEU A 92 6.62 -7.89 0.40
N LEU A 93 6.29 -6.61 0.46
CA LEU A 93 6.88 -5.69 1.43
C LEU A 93 6.07 -5.80 2.72
N CYS A 94 6.69 -6.27 3.80
CA CYS A 94 6.10 -6.29 5.13
C CYS A 94 6.33 -4.94 5.78
N ILE A 95 5.25 -4.23 6.07
CA ILE A 95 5.26 -2.82 6.50
C ILE A 95 4.77 -2.74 7.93
N ASP A 96 5.56 -2.08 8.77
CA ASP A 96 5.15 -1.69 10.11
C ASP A 96 4.31 -0.41 10.03
N PRO A 97 3.00 -0.47 10.34
CA PRO A 97 2.13 0.69 10.24
C PRO A 97 2.48 1.83 11.21
N ASP A 98 3.17 1.54 12.32
CA ASP A 98 3.59 2.57 13.29
C ASP A 98 4.76 3.43 12.76
N ARG A 99 5.43 2.96 11.70
CA ARG A 99 6.54 3.65 11.03
C ARG A 99 6.10 4.45 9.80
N LEU A 100 4.81 4.41 9.46
CA LEU A 100 4.28 5.15 8.31
C LEU A 100 4.15 6.64 8.61
N GLY A 101 4.65 7.47 7.70
CA GLY A 101 4.53 8.92 7.77
C GLY A 101 3.20 9.48 7.24
N ALA A 102 2.41 8.64 6.57
CA ALA A 102 1.12 9.00 5.96
C ALA A 102 -0.02 8.14 6.51
N ALA A 103 -1.26 8.64 6.36
CA ALA A 103 -2.44 7.98 6.91
C ALA A 103 -2.77 6.68 6.15
N VAL A 104 -3.22 5.67 6.90
CA VAL A 104 -3.82 4.46 6.37
C VAL A 104 -5.32 4.50 6.64
N LEU A 105 -6.14 4.38 5.60
CA LEU A 105 -7.60 4.27 5.72
C LEU A 105 -8.06 2.90 5.25
N TRP A 106 -9.07 2.35 5.92
CA TRP A 106 -9.66 1.05 5.59
C TRP A 106 -10.96 1.25 4.83
N GLU A 107 -10.94 0.94 3.54
CA GLU A 107 -12.02 1.29 2.62
C GLU A 107 -12.58 0.03 1.94
N PRO A 108 -13.90 -0.03 1.70
CA PRO A 108 -14.54 -1.16 1.03
C PRO A 108 -14.02 -1.31 -0.41
N VAL A 109 -13.91 -2.56 -0.90
CA VAL A 109 -13.58 -2.83 -2.31
C VAL A 109 -14.64 -2.25 -3.24
N ASP A 110 -15.91 -2.37 -2.86
CA ASP A 110 -17.03 -1.77 -3.59
C ASP A 110 -17.62 -0.61 -2.78
N PRO A 111 -17.43 0.66 -3.20
CA PRO A 111 -18.03 1.81 -2.53
C PRO A 111 -19.57 1.79 -2.47
N ALA A 112 -20.23 1.05 -3.38
CA ALA A 112 -21.68 0.88 -3.37
C ALA A 112 -22.14 -0.20 -2.36
N ASP A 113 -21.24 -1.06 -1.89
CA ASP A 113 -21.49 -2.04 -0.82
C ASP A 113 -20.57 -1.76 0.39
N PRO A 114 -21.04 -0.99 1.38
CA PRO A 114 -20.26 -0.69 2.59
C PRO A 114 -19.92 -1.91 3.46
N GLN A 115 -20.58 -3.05 3.23
CA GLN A 115 -20.30 -4.32 3.92
C GLN A 115 -19.23 -5.15 3.21
N SER A 116 -18.83 -4.76 1.99
CA SER A 116 -17.76 -5.44 1.28
C SER A 116 -16.44 -5.38 2.06
N MET A 117 -15.59 -6.36 1.81
CA MET A 117 -14.28 -6.48 2.47
C MET A 117 -13.52 -5.17 2.35
N ARG A 118 -12.85 -4.77 3.43
CA ARG A 118 -12.08 -3.54 3.47
C ARG A 118 -10.60 -3.78 3.29
N PHE A 119 -9.97 -2.98 2.44
CA PHE A 119 -8.53 -2.99 2.24
C PHE A 119 -7.89 -1.71 2.81
N PRO A 120 -6.68 -1.81 3.37
CA PRO A 120 -5.92 -0.66 3.81
C PRO A 120 -5.33 0.10 2.60
N HIS A 121 -5.47 1.41 2.60
CA HIS A 121 -4.91 2.31 1.60
C HIS A 121 -4.00 3.34 2.27
N LEU A 122 -2.75 3.42 1.81
CA LEU A 122 -1.78 4.42 2.28
C LEU A 122 -1.85 5.68 1.42
N TYR A 123 -2.27 6.79 2.02
CA TYR A 123 -2.43 8.08 1.34
C TYR A 123 -1.11 8.88 1.33
N GLY A 124 -0.09 8.29 0.70
CA GLY A 124 1.22 8.90 0.56
C GLY A 124 2.26 7.92 0.04
N GLU A 125 3.49 8.40 -0.09
CA GLU A 125 4.63 7.55 -0.44
C GLU A 125 4.96 6.60 0.71
N LEU A 126 5.39 5.39 0.36
CA LEU A 126 5.91 4.45 1.33
C LEU A 126 7.38 4.80 1.63
N ASP A 127 7.67 5.12 2.89
CA ASP A 127 9.04 5.20 3.40
C ASP A 127 9.65 3.79 3.39
N ILE A 128 10.80 3.61 2.74
CA ILE A 128 11.50 2.33 2.76
C ILE A 128 11.88 1.94 4.19
N ALA A 129 12.10 2.91 5.08
CA ALA A 129 12.33 2.62 6.48
C ALA A 129 11.14 1.87 7.11
N ALA A 130 9.89 2.10 6.70
CA ALA A 130 8.73 1.40 7.25
C ALA A 130 8.66 -0.08 6.82
N VAL A 131 9.42 -0.51 5.82
CA VAL A 131 9.51 -1.90 5.39
C VAL A 131 10.45 -2.66 6.33
N VAL A 132 9.90 -3.62 7.08
CA VAL A 132 10.62 -4.42 8.09
C VAL A 132 11.08 -5.77 7.55
N ALA A 133 10.47 -6.27 6.48
CA ALA A 133 10.93 -7.45 5.76
C ALA A 133 10.44 -7.45 4.32
N VAL A 134 11.08 -8.31 3.50
CA VAL A 134 10.69 -8.56 2.12
C VAL A 134 10.67 -10.05 1.89
N VAL A 135 9.56 -10.57 1.40
CA VAL A 135 9.33 -12.01 1.19
C VAL A 135 9.07 -12.27 -0.28
N ASP A 136 9.73 -13.28 -0.86
CA ASP A 136 9.38 -13.76 -2.19
C ASP A 136 7.97 -14.34 -2.18
N TYR A 137 7.13 -13.90 -3.10
CA TYR A 137 5.78 -14.41 -3.21
C TYR A 137 5.64 -15.17 -4.51
N LEU A 138 5.74 -16.49 -4.39
CA LEU A 138 5.75 -17.40 -5.53
C LEU A 138 4.38 -18.05 -5.68
N PRO A 139 3.87 -18.17 -6.91
CA PRO A 139 2.65 -18.91 -7.17
C PRO A 139 2.91 -20.42 -7.06
N ALA A 140 1.85 -21.15 -6.73
CA ALA A 140 1.78 -22.59 -6.85
C ALA A 140 1.86 -23.05 -8.33
N ALA A 141 1.93 -24.36 -8.53
CA ALA A 141 2.06 -24.95 -9.87
C ALA A 141 0.89 -24.58 -10.82
N ASP A 142 -0.30 -24.31 -10.29
CA ASP A 142 -1.49 -23.87 -11.03
C ASP A 142 -1.54 -22.34 -11.26
N GLY A 143 -0.47 -21.65 -10.88
CA GLY A 143 -0.33 -20.20 -10.98
C GLY A 143 -1.02 -19.42 -9.86
N SER A 144 -1.71 -20.07 -8.93
CA SER A 144 -2.40 -19.41 -7.82
C SER A 144 -1.46 -18.98 -6.71
N PHE A 145 -1.83 -17.94 -5.98
CA PHE A 145 -1.17 -17.48 -4.77
C PHE A 145 -2.00 -17.88 -3.55
N ALA A 146 -1.37 -18.49 -2.56
CA ALA A 146 -1.98 -18.79 -1.26
C ALA A 146 -1.72 -17.64 -0.27
N PRO A 147 -2.52 -17.50 0.81
CA PRO A 147 -2.19 -16.61 1.91
C PRO A 147 -0.75 -16.86 2.40
N PRO A 148 0.11 -15.83 2.51
CA PRO A 148 1.46 -16.01 3.01
C PRO A 148 1.45 -16.32 4.51
N VAL A 149 2.37 -17.17 4.94
CA VAL A 149 2.66 -17.38 6.36
C VAL A 149 3.70 -16.35 6.79
N ILE A 150 3.23 -15.22 7.32
CA ILE A 150 4.09 -14.18 7.90
C ILE A 150 4.09 -14.36 9.42
N GLN A 151 4.85 -15.32 9.91
CA GLN A 151 5.11 -15.53 11.35
C GLN A 151 6.61 -15.30 11.59
N ASP A 152 6.94 -14.58 12.67
CA ASP A 152 8.30 -14.36 13.18
C ASP A 152 9.28 -13.61 12.24
N LEU A 153 9.02 -12.32 11.97
CA LEU A 153 10.09 -11.45 11.46
C LEU A 153 11.17 -11.23 12.55
N PRO A 154 12.46 -11.33 12.22
CA PRO A 154 13.54 -11.17 13.20
C PRO A 154 13.52 -9.75 13.76
N GLY A 155 13.22 -9.64 15.06
CA GLY A 155 13.06 -8.36 15.76
C GLY A 155 12.24 -8.42 17.03
N GLN A 156 11.60 -9.54 17.36
CA GLN A 156 10.95 -9.74 18.66
C GLN A 156 12.02 -10.04 19.73
N PRO A 157 12.26 -9.16 20.72
CA PRO A 157 13.02 -9.55 21.89
C PRO A 157 12.16 -10.46 22.79
N GLY A 158 12.56 -11.72 22.91
CA GLY A 158 12.39 -12.49 24.13
C GLY A 158 11.14 -13.36 24.23
N GLY A 159 11.37 -14.66 24.15
CA GLY A 159 10.54 -15.70 24.71
C GLY A 159 11.40 -16.85 25.22
N THR A 160 12.37 -16.56 26.09
CA THR A 160 12.99 -17.60 26.92
C THR A 160 12.07 -17.83 28.12
N MET A 161 11.41 -18.98 28.15
CA MET A 161 11.42 -19.93 29.27
C MET A 161 10.66 -21.19 28.86
#